data_AF-G8CNS5-F1
#
_entry.id   AF-G8CNS5-F1
#
_cell.length_a   1.000
_cell.length_b   1.000
_cell.length_c   1.000
_cell.angle_alpha   90.00
_cell.angle_beta   90.00
_cell.angle_gamma   90.00
#
_symmetry.space_group_name_H-M   'P 1'
#
loop_
_entity.id
_entity.type
_entity.pdbx_description
1 polymer ?
#
loop_
_entity_poly.entity_id
_entity_poly.type
_entity_poly.pdbx_seq_one_letter_code
_entity_poly.pdbx_strand_id
1 'polypeptide(L)' 'MIAENERDKRTAAWLIEQFGAEAVAEAETRLAGARKPYPSNIAKVLGATLPQSLKRTENAAAREKLAAMKAMLTK' A
#
# COMPACT_ATOMS: atom_id res chain seq x y z
N MET A 1 -3.79 11.78 4.14
CA MET A 1 -2.80 11.00 3.34
C MET A 1 -2.65 11.56 1.94
N ILE A 2 -1.47 11.50 1.33
CA ILE A 2 -1.27 11.71 -0.12
C ILE A 2 -0.92 10.38 -0.77
N ALA A 3 -1.79 9.89 -1.66
CA ALA A 3 -1.55 8.68 -2.45
C ALA A 3 -1.49 9.03 -3.94
N GLU A 4 -0.28 9.08 -4.51
CA GLU A 4 -0.06 9.44 -5.92
C GLU A 4 0.02 8.21 -6.81
N ASN A 5 0.55 7.09 -6.28
CA ASN A 5 0.74 5.86 -7.04
C ASN A 5 -0.13 4.70 -6.52
N GLU A 6 -0.37 3.70 -7.37
CA GLU A 6 -1.02 2.43 -7.00
C GLU A 6 -0.36 1.74 -5.79
N ARG A 7 0.95 1.90 -5.63
CA ARG A 7 1.68 1.40 -4.45
C ARG A 7 1.31 2.15 -3.18
N ASP A 8 1.10 3.47 -3.26
CA ASP A 8 0.72 4.28 -2.11
C ASP A 8 -0.68 3.92 -1.64
N LYS A 9 -1.63 3.75 -2.57
CA LYS A 9 -2.99 3.27 -2.26
C LYS A 9 -2.99 1.93 -1.55
N ARG A 10 -2.19 0.97 -2.02
CA ARG A 10 -2.05 -0.35 -1.38
C ARG A 10 -1.39 -0.28 -0.02
N THR A 11 -0.38 0.58 0.11
CA THR A 11 0.29 0.82 1.39
C THR A 11 -0.67 1.45 2.39
N ALA A 12 -1.50 2.41 1.95
CA ALA A 12 -2.54 3.02 2.77
C ALA A 12 -3.56 1.97 3.27
N ALA A 13 -4.08 1.14 2.35
CA ALA A 13 -5.01 0.08 2.68
C ALA A 13 -4.41 -0.93 3.68
N TRP A 14 -3.17 -1.37 3.45
CA TRP A 14 -2.46 -2.26 4.36
C TRP A 14 -2.25 -1.64 5.75
N LEU A 15 -1.90 -0.35 5.82
CA LEU A 15 -1.73 0.33 7.10
C LEU A 15 -3.06 0.43 7.87
N ILE A 16 -4.17 0.72 7.18
CA ILE A 16 -5.49 0.76 7.79
C ILE A 16 -5.92 -0.63 8.26
N GLU A 17 -5.63 -1.68 7.49
CA GLU A 17 -5.94 -3.07 7.86
C GLU A 17 -5.16 -3.54 9.09
N GLN A 18 -3.87 -3.17 9.21
CA GLN A 18 -3.00 -3.66 10.27
C GLN A 18 -3.05 -2.82 11.54
N PHE A 19 -3.15 -1.49 11.43
CA PHE A 19 -3.08 -0.56 12.56
C PHE A 19 -4.42 0.11 12.86
N GLY A 20 -5.40 0.00 11.96
CA GLY A 20 -6.68 0.71 12.06
C GLY A 20 -6.61 2.13 11.49
N ALA A 21 -7.77 2.63 11.07
CA ALA A 21 -7.89 3.98 10.52
C ALA A 21 -7.49 5.08 11.54
N GLU A 22 -7.75 4.83 12.82
CA GLU A 22 -7.48 5.80 13.89
C GLU A 22 -5.98 5.98 14.15
N ALA A 23 -5.21 4.88 14.21
CA ALA A 23 -3.76 4.95 14.35
C ALA A 23 -3.10 5.60 13.11
N VAL A 24 -3.64 5.32 11.92
CA VAL A 24 -3.18 5.95 10.67
C VAL A 24 -3.44 7.46 10.69
N ALA A 25 -4.61 7.90 11.16
CA ALA A 25 -4.93 9.32 11.32
C ALA A 25 -4.03 10.01 12.36
N GLU A 26 -3.77 9.36 13.49
CA GLU A 26 -2.83 9.88 14.51
C GLU A 26 -1.41 10.03 13.94
N ALA A 27 -0.94 9.04 13.18
CA ALA A 27 0.35 9.10 12.52
C ALA A 27 0.41 10.18 11.44
N GLU A 28 -0.70 10.46 10.73
CA GLU A 28 -0.81 11.62 9.84
C GLU A 28 -0.68 12.94 10.58
N THR A 29 -1.38 13.09 11.71
CA THR A 29 -1.32 14.30 12.54
C THR A 29 0.08 14.49 13.12
N ARG A 30 0.75 13.43 13.57
CA ARG A 30 2.15 13.50 14.03
C ARG A 30 3.12 13.87 12.92
N LEU A 31 2.83 13.47 11.69
CA LEU A 31 3.68 13.74 10.52
C LEU A 31 3.44 15.15 9.94
N ALA A 32 2.25 15.71 10.18
CA ALA A 32 1.87 17.06 9.77
C ALA A 32 2.80 18.10 10.42
N GLY A 33 3.76 18.59 9.65
CA GLY A 33 4.74 19.60 10.07
C GLY A 33 6.20 19.22 9.77
N ALA A 34 6.51 17.92 9.68
CA ALA A 34 7.89 17.47 9.42
C ALA A 34 8.11 17.02 7.97
N ARG A 35 7.14 16.31 7.36
CA ARG A 35 7.25 15.75 6.00
C ARG A 35 5.88 15.61 5.34
N LYS A 36 5.86 15.42 4.03
CA LYS A 36 4.64 15.07 3.27
C LYS A 36 4.02 13.76 3.79
N PRO A 37 2.68 13.71 4.00
CA PRO A 37 1.98 12.55 4.56
C PRO A 37 1.75 11.43 3.54
N TYR A 38 2.85 10.90 3.01
CA TYR A 38 2.85 9.69 2.18
C TYR A 38 2.66 8.45 3.07
N PRO A 39 1.98 7.40 2.58
CA PRO A 39 1.80 6.13 3.30
C PRO A 39 3.13 5.51 3.75
N SER A 40 4.18 5.63 2.94
CA SER A 40 5.53 5.16 3.29
C SER A 40 6.14 5.91 4.49
N ASN A 41 5.79 7.18 4.69
CA ASN A 41 6.24 7.95 5.84
C ASN A 41 5.38 7.68 7.07
N ILE A 42 4.07 7.48 6.88
CA ILE A 42 3.16 7.05 7.94
C ILE A 42 3.58 5.70 8.50
N ALA A 43 3.95 4.74 7.64
CA ALA A 43 4.52 3.47 8.05
C ALA A 43 5.76 3.65 8.95
N LYS A 44 6.64 4.61 8.63
CA LYS A 44 7.81 4.91 9.47
C LYS A 44 7.42 5.50 10.83
N VAL A 45 6.43 6.38 10.87
CA VAL A 45 5.91 6.97 12.13
C VAL A 45 5.28 5.90 13.01
N LEU A 46 4.56 4.95 12.40
CA LEU A 46 3.96 3.80 13.08
C LEU A 46 4.99 2.71 13.45
N GLY A 47 6.27 2.86 13.09
CA GLY A 47 7.28 1.82 13.28
C GLY A 47 7.03 0.56 12.43
N ALA A 48 6.15 0.64 11.45
CA ALA A 48 5.75 -0.46 10.59
C ALA A 48 6.81 -0.74 9.51
N THR A 49 7.21 -2.00 9.39
CA THR A 49 8.06 -2.44 8.28
C THR A 49 7.18 -2.90 7.12
N LEU A 50 7.18 -2.13 6.03
CA LEU A 50 6.40 -2.46 4.84
C LEU A 50 6.88 -3.79 4.24
N PRO A 51 6.00 -4.79 4.09
CA PRO A 51 6.38 -6.07 3.49
C PRO A 51 6.88 -5.89 2.06
N GLN A 52 7.83 -6.73 1.64
CA GLN A 52 8.39 -6.69 0.27
C GLN A 52 7.33 -6.89 -0.80
N SER A 53 6.21 -7.57 -0.48
CA SER A 53 5.04 -7.72 -1.35
C SER A 53 4.42 -6.40 -1.77
N LEU A 54 4.48 -5.34 -0.94
CA LEU A 54 4.04 -4.00 -1.30
C LEU A 54 5.08 -3.22 -2.13
N LYS A 55 6.37 -3.59 -2.03
CA LYS A 55 7.45 -2.98 -2.82
C LYS A 55 7.47 -3.49 -4.25
N ARG A 56 7.14 -4.76 -4.47
CA ARG A 56 6.91 -5.32 -5.79
C ARG A 56 5.48 -4.98 -6.20
N THR A 57 5.33 -4.12 -7.21
CA THR A 57 4.08 -3.98 -7.96
C THR A 57 3.50 -5.38 -8.18
N GLU A 58 2.31 -5.64 -7.69
CA GLU A 58 1.75 -6.98 -7.57
C GLU A 58 1.83 -7.77 -8.88
N ASN A 59 2.79 -8.69 -8.91
CA ASN A 59 2.76 -9.80 -9.85
C ASN A 59 1.60 -10.77 -9.52
N ALA A 60 0.88 -10.58 -8.41
CA ALA A 60 -0.29 -11.37 -8.05
C ALA A 60 -1.51 -11.00 -8.91
N ALA A 61 -1.88 -9.72 -8.98
CA ALA A 61 -2.93 -9.23 -9.88
C ALA A 61 -2.56 -9.39 -11.37
N ALA A 62 -1.26 -9.27 -11.71
CA ALA A 62 -0.78 -9.55 -13.06
C ALA A 62 -0.82 -11.06 -13.40
N ARG A 63 -0.55 -11.96 -12.43
CA ARG A 63 -0.66 -13.41 -12.63
C ARG A 63 -2.11 -13.86 -12.79
N GLU A 64 -3.07 -13.29 -12.07
CA GLU A 64 -4.49 -13.59 -12.29
C GLU A 64 -4.96 -13.14 -13.68
N LYS A 65 -4.57 -11.93 -14.14
CA LYS A 65 -4.88 -11.50 -15.51
C LYS A 65 -4.15 -12.33 -16.59
N LEU A 66 -2.91 -12.75 -16.35
CA LEU A 66 -2.17 -13.66 -17.25
C LEU A 66 -2.75 -15.09 -17.27
N ALA A 67 -3.24 -15.59 -16.14
CA ALA A 67 -3.94 -16.87 -16.06
C ALA A 67 -5.26 -16.83 -16.84
N ALA A 68 -6.01 -15.73 -16.72
CA ALA A 68 -7.23 -15.51 -17.51
C ALA A 68 -6.94 -15.42 -19.03
N MET A 69 -5.83 -14.79 -19.44
CA MET A 69 -5.42 -14.73 -20.86
C MET A 69 -4.94 -16.08 -21.41
N LYS A 70 -4.21 -16.90 -20.62
CA LYS A 70 -3.81 -18.26 -21.04
C LYS A 70 -5.00 -19.19 -21.24
N ALA A 71 -6.05 -19.06 -20.42
CA ALA A 71 -7.28 -19.85 -20.58
C ALA A 71 -7.99 -19.57 -21.92
N MET A 72 -7.78 -18.39 -22.53
CA MET A 72 -8.41 -18.00 -23.79
C MET A 72 -7.71 -18.53 -25.04
N LEU A 73 -6.43 -18.95 -24.92
CA LEU A 73 -5.60 -19.49 -26.01
C LEU A 73 -5.64 -21.03 -26.11
N THR A 74 -6.38 -21.69 -25.22
CA THR A 74 -6.45 -23.17 -25.14
C THR A 74 -7.82 -23.70 -25.59
N LYS A 75 -8.55 -22.95 -26.42
CA LYS A 75 -9.83 -23.38 -26.99
C LYS A 75 -9.71 -23.63 -28.49
#